data_AF-A0A7I7SM71-F1
#
_entry.id   AF-A0A7I7SM71-F1
#
_cell.length_a   1.000
_cell.length_b   1.000
_cell.length_c   1.000
_cell.angle_alpha   90.00
_cell.angle_beta   90.00
_cell.angle_gamma   90.00
#
_symmetry.space_group_name_H-M   'P 1'
#
loop_
_entity.id
_entity.type
_entity.pdbx_description
1 polymer ?
#
loop_
_entity_poly.entity_id
_entity_poly.type
_entity_poly.pdbx_seq_one_letter_code
_entity_poly.pdbx_strand_id
1 'polypeptide(L)'
;MRSTVAAAVALAAGVTGFGTAVPAQARPSDPGVVSYAVLSKGSVGNIVGAPMTWEAVNTDPVQAYWVDLPVCNNWADVGLPEVYLDPDLASFNSAVTQTSATDQNHLVKQAIGVFATADAATRAFHRITDRTIGCAGQTTAMHLDDGTTQVWSFGGVAPTATDAVWVKQEAGTDRRCFTQTRLRENVLLQAKVCQAGNGGPAVNVLAGAMQNTLGQ
;
A
#
# COMPACT_ATOMS: atom_id res chain seq x y z
N MET A 1 -36.86 -82.61 -2.26
CA MET A 1 -35.84 -83.10 -3.20
C MET A 1 -35.27 -81.90 -3.97
N ARG A 2 -33.94 -81.73 -3.92
CA ARG A 2 -33.06 -81.04 -4.90
C ARG A 2 -33.30 -79.53 -5.12
N SER A 3 -32.47 -78.61 -4.62
CA SER A 3 -31.04 -78.29 -4.91
C SER A 3 -30.90 -76.99 -5.74
N THR A 4 -30.39 -75.94 -5.08
CA THR A 4 -29.29 -74.99 -5.46
C THR A 4 -29.37 -74.18 -6.78
N VAL A 5 -29.05 -72.87 -6.89
CA VAL A 5 -27.77 -72.12 -6.76
C VAL A 5 -28.13 -70.62 -6.94
N ALA A 6 -27.86 -69.66 -6.04
CA ALA A 6 -26.66 -68.83 -5.74
C ALA A 6 -26.40 -67.57 -6.62
N ALA A 7 -25.85 -66.53 -5.95
CA ALA A 7 -25.11 -65.33 -6.39
C ALA A 7 -25.91 -64.07 -6.83
N ALA A 8 -25.49 -62.81 -6.62
CA ALA A 8 -24.52 -62.15 -5.73
C ALA A 8 -24.67 -60.61 -5.90
N VAL A 9 -24.53 -59.86 -4.80
CA VAL A 9 -23.90 -58.53 -4.58
C VAL A 9 -23.84 -57.48 -5.72
N ALA A 10 -24.29 -56.24 -5.43
CA ALA A 10 -23.51 -55.02 -5.71
C ALA A 10 -24.05 -53.79 -4.92
N LEU A 11 -23.18 -53.20 -4.10
CA LEU A 11 -23.33 -51.87 -3.49
C LEU A 11 -23.23 -50.77 -4.56
N ALA A 12 -23.97 -49.67 -4.39
CA ALA A 12 -23.64 -48.39 -5.01
C ALA A 12 -23.54 -47.32 -3.92
N ALA A 13 -22.31 -47.07 -3.48
CA ALA A 13 -21.89 -45.91 -2.71
C ALA A 13 -20.99 -45.04 -3.61
N GLY A 14 -21.09 -43.71 -3.46
CA GLY A 14 -20.14 -42.74 -3.99
C GLY A 14 -20.72 -41.79 -5.03
N VAL A 15 -20.37 -40.50 -5.10
CA VAL A 15 -19.41 -39.68 -4.36
C VAL A 15 -19.91 -38.24 -4.49
N THR A 16 -20.17 -37.54 -3.39
CA THR A 16 -20.35 -36.08 -3.38
C THR A 16 -18.98 -35.45 -3.61
N GLY A 17 -18.71 -35.00 -4.84
CA GLY A 17 -17.49 -34.27 -5.18
C GLY A 17 -17.51 -32.87 -4.56
N PHE A 18 -16.86 -32.72 -3.41
CA PHE A 18 -16.44 -31.41 -2.92
C PHE A 18 -15.25 -30.96 -3.76
N GLY A 19 -15.52 -30.16 -4.79
CA GLY A 19 -14.47 -29.44 -5.51
C GLY A 19 -13.80 -28.46 -4.56
N THR A 20 -12.60 -28.78 -4.08
CA THR A 20 -11.74 -27.81 -3.40
C THR A 20 -11.38 -26.75 -4.43
N ALA A 21 -12.00 -25.57 -4.33
CA ALA A 21 -11.56 -24.40 -5.07
C ALA A 21 -10.12 -24.12 -4.63
N VAL A 22 -9.16 -24.43 -5.50
CA VAL A 22 -7.76 -24.02 -5.30
C VAL A 22 -7.81 -22.49 -5.31
N PRO A 23 -7.39 -21.79 -4.23
CA PRO A 23 -7.33 -20.34 -4.27
C PRO A 23 -6.44 -19.94 -5.45
N ALA A 24 -6.95 -19.07 -6.31
CA ALA A 24 -6.18 -18.54 -7.42
C ALA A 24 -4.96 -17.83 -6.82
N GLN A 25 -3.79 -18.46 -6.97
CA GLN A 25 -2.54 -17.90 -6.48
C GLN A 25 -2.21 -16.72 -7.38
N ALA A 26 -2.09 -15.53 -6.78
CA ALA A 26 -1.77 -14.33 -7.51
C ALA A 26 -0.40 -14.50 -8.18
N ARG A 27 -0.29 -14.08 -9.44
CA ARG A 27 0.96 -14.20 -10.19
C ARG A 27 1.84 -12.98 -9.93
N PRO A 28 3.17 -13.11 -10.04
CA PRO A 28 4.06 -11.95 -10.06
C PRO A 28 3.58 -10.95 -11.12
N SER A 29 3.61 -9.67 -10.78
CA SER A 29 3.27 -8.60 -11.69
C SER A 29 4.43 -8.29 -12.64
N ASP A 30 4.10 -8.03 -13.91
CA ASP A 30 5.08 -7.59 -14.90
C ASP A 30 5.57 -6.16 -14.59
N PRO A 31 6.85 -5.81 -14.82
CA PRO A 31 7.35 -4.47 -14.54
C PRO A 31 6.56 -3.32 -15.20
N GLY A 32 5.93 -3.56 -16.36
CA GLY A 32 5.13 -2.55 -17.05
C GLY A 32 3.88 -2.08 -16.29
N VAL A 33 3.42 -2.82 -15.27
CA VAL A 33 2.13 -2.54 -14.62
C VAL A 33 2.09 -1.26 -13.79
N VAL A 34 3.25 -0.78 -13.33
CA VAL A 34 3.33 0.41 -12.47
C VAL A 34 2.80 1.67 -13.15
N SER A 35 2.89 1.72 -14.48
CA SER A 35 2.48 2.88 -15.29
C SER A 35 0.97 3.15 -15.26
N TYR A 36 0.16 2.13 -14.98
CA TYR A 36 -1.30 2.27 -14.89
C TYR A 36 -1.87 1.98 -13.50
N ALA A 37 -1.08 1.35 -12.61
CA ALA A 37 -1.52 1.06 -11.24
C ALA A 37 -1.52 2.29 -10.32
N VAL A 38 -0.81 3.36 -10.68
CA VAL A 38 -1.00 4.69 -10.09
C VAL A 38 -2.25 5.31 -10.72
N LEU A 39 -3.27 5.56 -9.91
CA LEU A 39 -4.54 6.08 -10.39
C LEU A 39 -4.39 7.54 -10.84
N SER A 40 -5.06 7.89 -11.94
CA SER A 40 -5.13 9.28 -12.42
C SER A 40 -5.78 10.22 -11.39
N LYS A 41 -5.40 11.51 -11.42
CA LYS A 41 -6.02 12.55 -10.58
C LYS A 41 -7.55 12.56 -10.56
N GLY A 42 -8.21 12.23 -11.68
CA GLY A 42 -9.67 12.18 -11.77
C GLY A 42 -10.26 11.05 -10.93
N SER A 43 -9.66 9.86 -11.00
CA SER A 43 -10.02 8.72 -10.16
C SER A 43 -9.75 9.00 -8.68
N VAL A 44 -8.60 9.62 -8.37
CA VAL A 44 -8.27 10.05 -6.99
C VAL A 44 -9.29 11.05 -6.47
N GLY A 45 -9.65 12.06 -7.26
CA GLY A 45 -10.67 13.06 -6.90
C GLY A 45 -12.02 12.46 -6.58
N ASN A 46 -12.44 11.43 -7.33
CA ASN A 46 -13.67 10.68 -7.04
C ASN A 46 -13.61 9.90 -5.73
N ILE A 47 -12.44 9.33 -5.38
CA ILE A 47 -12.26 8.56 -4.14
C ILE A 47 -12.27 9.47 -2.91
N VAL A 48 -11.58 10.60 -2.97
CA VAL A 48 -11.44 11.54 -1.84
C VAL A 48 -12.53 12.62 -1.79
N GLY A 49 -13.38 12.69 -2.82
CA GLY A 49 -14.48 13.64 -2.88
C GLY A 49 -14.05 15.09 -3.03
N ALA A 50 -12.93 15.36 -3.74
CA ALA A 50 -12.40 16.70 -3.92
C ALA A 50 -11.87 16.97 -5.34
N PRO A 51 -11.93 18.24 -5.79
CA PRO A 51 -11.47 18.61 -7.12
C PRO A 51 -9.93 18.65 -7.17
N MET A 52 -9.33 17.51 -7.47
CA MET A 52 -7.90 17.37 -7.68
C MET A 52 -7.47 18.00 -9.00
N THR A 53 -6.91 19.21 -8.96
CA THR A 53 -6.58 19.98 -10.17
C THR A 53 -5.13 19.77 -10.63
N TRP A 54 -4.23 19.48 -9.69
CA TRP A 54 -2.80 19.34 -9.94
C TRP A 54 -2.30 17.91 -9.69
N GLU A 55 -1.33 17.50 -10.48
CA GLU A 55 -0.70 16.17 -10.40
C GLU A 55 0.76 16.28 -10.81
N ALA A 56 1.62 15.55 -10.10
CA ALA A 56 3.00 15.28 -10.50
C ALA A 56 3.27 13.79 -10.38
N VAL A 57 3.87 13.22 -11.43
CA VAL A 57 4.21 11.80 -11.53
C VAL A 57 5.74 11.68 -11.51
N ASN A 58 6.26 10.71 -10.77
CA ASN A 58 7.69 10.40 -10.73
C ASN A 58 7.92 8.91 -11.00
N THR A 59 8.89 8.62 -11.86
CA THR A 59 9.37 7.26 -12.16
C THR A 59 10.48 6.80 -11.24
N ASP A 60 10.98 7.70 -10.40
CA ASP A 60 12.02 7.43 -9.41
C ASP A 60 11.50 7.72 -8.00
N PRO A 61 11.92 6.97 -6.97
CA PRO A 61 11.63 7.29 -5.58
C PRO A 61 12.24 8.65 -5.20
N VAL A 62 11.50 9.46 -4.42
CA VAL A 62 11.92 10.81 -4.04
C VAL A 62 11.66 11.06 -2.56
N GLN A 63 12.62 11.71 -1.90
CA GLN A 63 12.48 12.28 -0.58
C GLN A 63 12.93 13.74 -0.65
N ALA A 64 12.05 14.65 -0.21
CA ALA A 64 12.28 16.10 -0.22
C ALA A 64 12.07 16.70 1.19
N TYR A 65 12.48 15.94 2.20
CA TYR A 65 12.38 16.30 3.61
C TYR A 65 13.38 15.50 4.45
N TRP A 66 13.57 15.93 5.68
CA TRP A 66 14.18 15.13 6.75
C TRP A 66 13.40 15.30 8.07
N VAL A 67 13.62 14.40 9.03
CA VAL A 67 12.93 14.40 10.33
C VAL A 67 13.94 14.41 11.48
N ASP A 68 13.62 15.09 12.59
CA ASP A 68 14.48 15.13 13.78
C ASP A 68 14.64 13.76 14.45
N LEU A 69 13.60 12.92 14.43
CA LEU A 69 13.62 11.55 14.93
C LEU A 69 13.74 10.56 13.75
N PRO A 70 14.93 10.00 13.47
CA PRO A 70 15.15 9.17 12.27
C PRO A 70 14.28 7.91 12.21
N VAL A 71 13.89 7.36 13.37
CA VAL A 71 12.96 6.21 13.47
C VAL A 71 11.61 6.49 12.80
N CYS A 72 11.22 7.77 12.64
CA CYS A 72 9.98 8.17 12.00
C CYS A 72 10.11 8.52 10.51
N ASN A 73 11.31 8.41 9.91
CA ASN A 73 11.54 8.81 8.52
C ASN A 73 10.59 8.08 7.55
N ASN A 74 10.53 6.74 7.62
CA ASN A 74 9.71 5.95 6.70
C ASN A 74 8.20 6.05 6.94
N TRP A 75 7.77 6.67 8.05
CA TRP A 75 6.36 7.01 8.29
C TRP A 75 6.01 8.45 7.86
N ALA A 76 7.01 9.30 7.61
CA ALA A 76 6.77 10.70 7.28
C ALA A 76 6.21 10.90 5.86
N ASP A 77 6.57 10.05 4.89
CA ASP A 77 6.00 10.05 3.55
C ASP A 77 6.11 8.66 2.88
N VAL A 78 5.52 8.50 1.69
CA VAL A 78 5.53 7.27 0.88
C VAL A 78 6.36 7.45 -0.39
N GLY A 79 6.78 6.35 -1.02
CA GLY A 79 7.58 6.40 -2.26
C GLY A 79 9.04 6.83 -2.03
N LEU A 80 9.60 6.48 -0.87
CA LEU A 80 10.92 6.95 -0.45
C LEU A 80 12.05 6.14 -1.10
N PRO A 81 13.20 6.78 -1.40
CA PRO A 81 14.41 6.10 -1.83
C PRO A 81 14.82 4.97 -0.88
N GLU A 82 14.78 5.24 0.43
CA GLU A 82 15.14 4.28 1.46
C GLU A 82 14.26 3.02 1.42
N VAL A 83 13.03 3.11 0.94
CA VAL A 83 12.10 1.98 0.83
C VAL A 83 12.27 1.28 -0.52
N TYR A 84 12.38 2.02 -1.61
CA TYR A 84 12.25 1.47 -2.96
C TYR A 84 13.55 1.27 -3.73
N LEU A 85 14.64 2.00 -3.43
CA LEU A 85 15.94 1.83 -4.12
C LEU A 85 16.62 0.53 -3.71
N ASP A 86 16.13 -0.57 -4.27
CA ASP A 86 16.69 -1.91 -4.22
C ASP A 86 17.30 -2.25 -5.58
N PRO A 87 18.45 -2.95 -5.66
CA PRO A 87 18.97 -3.44 -6.94
C PRO A 87 17.98 -4.31 -7.72
N ASP A 88 17.04 -4.97 -7.02
CA ASP A 88 16.01 -5.80 -7.63
C ASP A 88 14.72 -5.00 -7.97
N LEU A 89 14.70 -3.67 -7.84
CA LEU A 89 13.59 -2.85 -8.29
C LEU A 89 13.51 -2.89 -9.83
N ALA A 90 12.48 -3.53 -10.36
CA ALA A 90 12.29 -3.66 -11.81
C ALA A 90 11.58 -2.43 -12.39
N SER A 91 10.65 -1.85 -11.64
CA SER A 91 9.98 -0.61 -12.03
C SER A 91 9.35 0.11 -10.84
N PHE A 92 9.20 1.42 -10.97
CA PHE A 92 8.57 2.27 -9.97
C PHE A 92 7.69 3.33 -10.64
N ASN A 93 6.60 3.68 -9.99
CA ASN A 93 5.80 4.84 -10.34
C ASN A 93 5.18 5.42 -9.07
N SER A 94 5.13 6.74 -8.99
CA SER A 94 4.42 7.46 -7.94
C SER A 94 3.71 8.68 -8.49
N ALA A 95 2.63 9.07 -7.85
CA ALA A 95 1.98 10.34 -8.12
C ALA A 95 1.65 11.07 -6.82
N VAL A 96 1.83 12.39 -6.86
CA VAL A 96 1.22 13.32 -5.90
C VAL A 96 0.07 14.02 -6.62
N THR A 97 -1.09 14.07 -5.98
CA THR A 97 -2.29 14.71 -6.50
C THR A 97 -2.81 15.69 -5.46
N GLN A 98 -3.13 16.92 -5.88
CA GLN A 98 -3.55 18.00 -5.00
C GLN A 98 -4.68 18.84 -5.60
N THR A 99 -5.46 19.49 -4.75
CA THR A 99 -6.48 20.49 -5.14
C THR A 99 -5.86 21.72 -5.80
N SER A 100 -4.60 22.04 -5.49
CA SER A 100 -3.74 22.98 -6.24
C SER A 100 -2.26 22.64 -5.98
N ALA A 101 -1.34 23.16 -6.81
CA ALA A 101 0.09 22.82 -6.76
C ALA A 101 0.78 23.09 -5.40
N THR A 102 0.20 23.93 -4.55
CA THR A 102 0.76 24.30 -3.24
C THR A 102 -0.14 23.90 -2.07
N ASP A 103 -1.29 23.26 -2.32
CA ASP A 103 -2.20 22.83 -1.26
C ASP A 103 -1.72 21.50 -0.65
N GLN A 104 -0.92 21.60 0.40
CA GLN A 104 -0.51 20.44 1.20
C GLN A 104 -1.60 20.01 2.21
N ASN A 105 -2.69 20.77 2.35
CA ASN A 105 -3.78 20.45 3.27
C ASN A 105 -4.75 19.44 2.68
N HIS A 106 -4.84 19.33 1.35
CA HIS A 106 -5.58 18.27 0.66
C HIS A 106 -4.71 17.62 -0.42
N LEU A 107 -4.01 16.56 -0.03
CA LEU A 107 -2.99 15.89 -0.82
C LEU A 107 -3.19 14.38 -0.79
N VAL A 108 -3.03 13.73 -1.93
CA VAL A 108 -2.93 12.27 -2.05
C VAL A 108 -1.59 11.93 -2.64
N LYS A 109 -0.93 10.89 -2.10
CA LYS A 109 0.28 10.32 -2.70
C LYS A 109 0.10 8.82 -2.89
N GLN A 110 0.51 8.33 -4.05
CA GLN A 110 0.52 6.93 -4.41
C GLN A 110 1.95 6.56 -4.80
N ALA A 111 2.42 5.39 -4.41
CA ALA A 111 3.69 4.84 -4.86
C ALA A 111 3.57 3.33 -5.05
N ILE A 112 4.14 2.81 -6.13
CA ILE A 112 4.13 1.38 -6.45
C ILE A 112 5.52 1.02 -6.97
N GLY A 113 6.10 -0.01 -6.39
CA GLY A 113 7.32 -0.65 -6.88
C GLY A 113 7.03 -2.11 -7.22
N VAL A 114 7.43 -2.53 -8.41
CA VAL A 114 7.48 -3.94 -8.81
C VAL A 114 8.92 -4.39 -8.75
N PHE A 115 9.16 -5.48 -8.03
CA PHE A 115 10.48 -6.04 -7.81
C PHE A 115 10.66 -7.29 -8.68
N ALA A 116 11.91 -7.67 -8.94
CA ALA A 116 12.24 -8.87 -9.69
C ALA A 116 11.76 -10.15 -8.97
N THR A 117 11.62 -10.11 -7.64
CA THR A 117 11.20 -11.26 -6.82
C THR A 117 10.30 -10.83 -5.65
N ALA A 118 9.51 -11.77 -5.12
CA ALA A 118 8.72 -11.57 -3.90
C ALA A 118 9.61 -11.30 -2.67
N ASP A 119 10.79 -11.92 -2.60
CA ASP A 119 11.74 -11.69 -1.52
C ASP A 119 12.25 -10.24 -1.53
N ALA A 120 12.52 -9.68 -2.71
CA ALA A 120 12.91 -8.27 -2.84
C ALA A 120 11.81 -7.30 -2.39
N ALA A 121 10.55 -7.57 -2.76
CA ALA A 121 9.41 -6.79 -2.27
C ALA A 121 9.23 -6.93 -0.75
N THR A 122 9.47 -8.12 -0.21
CA THR A 122 9.43 -8.39 1.24
C THR A 122 10.53 -7.61 1.98
N ARG A 123 11.75 -7.56 1.45
CA ARG A 123 12.82 -6.70 2.01
C ARG A 123 12.42 -5.22 2.00
N ALA A 124 11.79 -4.74 0.93
CA ALA A 124 11.28 -3.38 0.85
C ALA A 124 10.20 -3.09 1.91
N PHE A 125 9.28 -4.03 2.12
CA PHE A 125 8.28 -3.94 3.19
C PHE A 125 8.94 -3.88 4.58
N HIS A 126 9.96 -4.72 4.83
CA HIS A 126 10.73 -4.70 6.08
C HIS A 126 11.48 -3.39 6.33
N ARG A 127 11.93 -2.69 5.28
CA ARG A 127 12.51 -1.34 5.45
C ARG A 127 11.50 -0.34 6.01
N ILE A 128 10.19 -0.56 5.82
CA ILE A 128 9.15 0.22 6.47
C ILE A 128 8.93 -0.31 7.88
N THR A 129 8.61 -1.59 8.04
CA THR A 129 8.13 -2.13 9.33
C THR A 129 9.21 -2.16 10.40
N ASP A 130 10.43 -2.55 10.05
CA ASP A 130 11.48 -2.81 11.04
C ASP A 130 12.17 -1.52 11.46
N ARG A 131 12.37 -0.59 10.51
CA ARG A 131 13.02 0.71 10.79
C ARG A 131 12.13 1.69 11.55
N THR A 132 10.82 1.43 11.61
CA THR A 132 9.85 2.32 12.27
C THR A 132 9.37 1.78 13.61
N ILE A 133 9.98 0.69 14.10
CA ILE A 133 9.78 0.20 15.47
C ILE A 133 10.13 1.32 16.45
N GLY A 134 9.13 1.80 17.17
CA GLY A 134 9.26 2.89 18.14
C GLY A 134 8.82 4.27 17.64
N CYS A 135 8.40 4.43 16.38
CA CYS A 135 7.85 5.71 15.90
C CYS A 135 6.42 5.98 16.41
N ALA A 136 5.60 4.93 16.63
CA ALA A 136 4.26 5.10 17.18
C ALA A 136 4.31 5.80 18.55
N GLY A 137 3.52 6.86 18.72
CA GLY A 137 3.48 7.70 19.91
C GLY A 137 4.52 8.82 19.95
N GLN A 138 5.40 8.92 18.94
CA GLN A 138 6.39 10.00 18.87
C GLN A 138 5.80 11.26 18.23
N THR A 139 6.33 12.41 18.66
CA THR A 139 6.14 13.71 18.00
C THR A 139 7.50 14.25 17.60
N THR A 140 7.66 14.63 16.34
CA THR A 140 8.94 15.13 15.79
C THR A 140 8.72 16.25 14.80
N ALA A 141 9.71 17.13 14.65
CA ALA A 141 9.74 18.03 13.51
C ALA A 141 10.12 17.28 12.23
N MET A 142 9.60 17.78 11.13
CA MET A 142 9.87 17.40 9.76
C MET A 142 10.17 18.68 9.00
N HIS A 143 11.31 18.71 8.32
CA HIS A 143 11.81 19.86 7.61
C HIS A 143 11.75 19.56 6.12
N LEU A 144 10.97 20.36 5.40
CA LEU A 144 10.86 20.28 3.95
C LEU A 144 12.04 21.01 3.30
N ASP A 145 12.38 20.61 2.08
CA ASP A 145 13.47 21.24 1.32
C ASP A 145 13.19 22.71 0.95
N ASP A 146 11.93 23.14 1.02
CA ASP A 146 11.53 24.55 0.85
C ASP A 146 11.78 25.42 2.10
N GLY A 147 12.34 24.83 3.17
CA GLY A 147 12.62 25.47 4.44
C GLY A 147 11.46 25.41 5.45
N THR A 148 10.29 24.92 5.05
CA THR A 148 9.14 24.78 5.95
C THR A 148 9.41 23.71 7.01
N THR A 149 9.10 24.02 8.26
CA THR A 149 9.12 23.06 9.36
C THR A 149 7.70 22.73 9.79
N GLN A 150 7.38 21.44 9.85
CA GLN A 150 6.10 20.91 10.31
C GLN A 150 6.33 19.99 11.50
N VAL A 151 5.47 20.03 12.51
CA VAL A 151 5.55 19.14 13.67
C VAL A 151 4.46 18.09 13.57
N TRP A 152 4.83 16.82 13.60
CA TRP A 152 3.93 15.69 13.38
C TRP A 152 3.94 14.72 14.56
N SER A 153 2.76 14.31 15.01
CA SER A 153 2.58 13.20 15.95
C SER A 153 2.19 11.95 15.18
N PHE A 154 2.90 10.85 15.42
CA PHE A 154 2.75 9.60 14.70
C PHE A 154 1.96 8.57 15.51
N GLY A 155 1.00 7.91 14.88
CA GLY A 155 0.21 6.84 15.47
C GLY A 155 0.09 5.67 14.49
N GLY A 156 0.04 4.46 15.01
CA GLY A 156 -0.08 3.26 14.18
C GLY A 156 -0.25 2.02 15.04
N VAL A 157 -0.57 0.92 14.40
CA VAL A 157 -0.64 -0.40 15.02
C VAL A 157 0.50 -1.27 14.51
N ALA A 158 0.74 -2.40 15.17
CA ALA A 158 1.69 -3.38 14.66
C ALA A 158 1.29 -3.83 13.24
N PRO A 159 2.24 -3.91 12.30
CA PRO A 159 1.96 -4.39 10.94
C PRO A 159 1.58 -5.86 10.96
N THR A 160 0.85 -6.30 9.93
CA THR A 160 0.69 -7.73 9.62
C THR A 160 1.89 -8.21 8.80
N ALA A 161 1.87 -9.47 8.34
CA ALA A 161 2.87 -9.99 7.43
C ALA A 161 2.91 -9.26 6.07
N THR A 162 1.81 -8.62 5.67
CA THR A 162 1.65 -8.05 4.31
C THR A 162 1.10 -6.64 4.28
N ASP A 163 0.69 -6.08 5.42
CA ASP A 163 0.03 -4.77 5.46
C ASP A 163 0.54 -3.96 6.65
N ALA A 164 0.83 -2.68 6.41
CA ALA A 164 1.20 -1.73 7.45
C ALA A 164 0.35 -0.47 7.31
N VAL A 165 -0.19 0.02 8.43
CA VAL A 165 -1.05 1.20 8.47
C VAL A 165 -0.61 2.14 9.58
N TRP A 166 -0.57 3.43 9.26
CA TRP A 166 -0.24 4.47 10.23
C TRP A 166 -0.93 5.78 9.86
N VAL A 167 -0.92 6.70 10.81
CA VAL A 167 -1.40 8.06 10.66
C VAL A 167 -0.36 9.01 11.23
N LYS A 168 -0.20 10.17 10.61
CA LYS A 168 0.45 11.32 11.24
C LYS A 168 -0.52 12.48 11.33
N GLN A 169 -0.50 13.19 12.46
CA GLN A 169 -1.31 14.38 12.70
C GLN A 169 -0.41 15.58 12.94
N GLU A 170 -0.69 16.69 12.27
CA GLU A 170 0.09 17.91 12.42
C GLU A 170 -0.30 18.64 13.70
N ALA A 171 0.69 19.16 14.42
CA ALA A 171 0.48 19.89 15.65
C ALA A 171 -0.30 21.19 15.40
N GLY A 172 -1.31 21.44 16.22
CA GLY A 172 -2.11 22.68 16.14
C GLY A 172 -3.12 22.74 14.99
N THR A 173 -3.27 21.67 14.20
CA THR A 173 -4.25 21.60 13.11
C THR A 173 -5.07 20.30 13.19
N ASP A 174 -6.16 20.23 12.41
CA ASP A 174 -6.88 18.97 12.20
C ASP A 174 -6.39 18.21 10.95
N ARG A 175 -5.25 18.63 10.38
CA ARG A 175 -4.66 17.96 9.22
C ARG A 175 -4.03 16.64 9.65
N ARG A 176 -4.45 15.56 8.99
CA ARG A 176 -3.96 14.21 9.22
C ARG A 176 -3.64 13.55 7.90
N CYS A 177 -2.58 12.77 7.88
CA CYS A 177 -2.21 11.93 6.75
C CYS A 177 -2.33 10.47 7.16
N PHE A 178 -3.26 9.76 6.54
CA PHE A 178 -3.44 8.33 6.72
C PHE A 178 -2.68 7.58 5.63
N THR A 179 -1.95 6.55 6.01
CA THR A 179 -1.15 5.75 5.08
C THR A 179 -1.51 4.27 5.18
N GLN A 180 -1.59 3.62 4.04
CA GLN A 180 -1.63 2.17 3.93
C GLN A 180 -0.51 1.69 3.00
N THR A 181 0.24 0.70 3.47
CA THR A 181 1.21 -0.06 2.67
C THR A 181 0.70 -1.48 2.54
N ARG A 182 0.77 -2.05 1.33
CA ARG A 182 0.41 -3.44 1.06
C ARG A 182 1.49 -4.12 0.23
N LEU A 183 1.95 -5.28 0.70
CA LEU A 183 2.82 -6.20 -0.01
C LEU A 183 1.95 -7.26 -0.71
N ARG A 184 2.10 -7.40 -2.02
CA ARG A 184 1.40 -8.40 -2.84
C ARG A 184 2.38 -9.03 -3.81
N GLU A 185 2.74 -10.29 -3.58
CA GLU A 185 3.77 -11.00 -4.35
C GLU A 185 5.06 -10.17 -4.46
N ASN A 186 5.46 -9.79 -5.68
CA ASN A 186 6.63 -8.96 -5.97
C ASN A 186 6.32 -7.46 -6.02
N VAL A 187 5.19 -7.01 -5.44
CA VAL A 187 4.75 -5.61 -5.48
C VAL A 187 4.62 -5.02 -4.08
N LEU A 188 5.16 -3.81 -3.91
CA LEU A 188 4.92 -2.99 -2.73
C LEU A 188 4.18 -1.72 -3.15
N LEU A 189 2.94 -1.58 -2.70
CA LEU A 189 2.14 -0.37 -2.90
C LEU A 189 2.02 0.43 -1.61
N GLN A 190 2.03 1.76 -1.74
CA GLN A 190 1.78 2.71 -0.66
C GLN A 190 0.78 3.76 -1.13
N ALA A 191 -0.26 3.98 -0.32
CA ALA A 191 -1.25 5.01 -0.51
C ALA A 191 -1.27 5.94 0.70
N LYS A 192 -1.29 7.25 0.49
CA LYS A 192 -1.35 8.28 1.53
C LYS A 192 -2.43 9.29 1.19
N VAL A 193 -3.32 9.60 2.13
CA VAL A 193 -4.33 10.66 2.02
C VAL A 193 -4.16 11.64 3.17
N CYS A 194 -3.84 12.88 2.84
CA CYS A 194 -3.72 14.01 3.75
C CYS A 194 -4.92 14.94 3.58
N GLN A 195 -5.70 15.12 4.65
CA GLN A 195 -6.83 16.04 4.69
C GLN A 195 -7.13 16.48 6.13
N ALA A 196 -8.01 17.47 6.29
CA ALA A 196 -8.62 17.73 7.60
C ALA A 196 -9.53 16.54 8.00
N GLY A 197 -9.50 16.16 9.27
CA GLY A 197 -10.34 15.10 9.81
C GLY A 197 -9.88 13.69 9.43
N ASN A 198 -10.82 12.80 9.14
CA ASN A 198 -10.56 11.37 8.95
C ASN A 198 -10.45 10.98 7.47
N GLY A 199 -9.23 10.76 6.98
CA GLY A 199 -8.92 10.21 5.65
C GLY A 199 -8.81 8.68 5.60
N GLY A 200 -9.02 7.98 6.71
CA GLY A 200 -8.90 6.52 6.81
C GLY A 200 -9.73 5.73 5.77
N PRO A 201 -11.03 6.02 5.60
CA PRO A 201 -11.84 5.33 4.59
C PRO A 201 -11.32 5.56 3.16
N ALA A 202 -10.93 6.80 2.84
CA ALA A 202 -10.46 7.17 1.51
C ALA A 202 -9.13 6.49 1.17
N VAL A 203 -8.16 6.44 2.09
CA VAL A 203 -6.89 5.74 1.85
C VAL A 203 -7.10 4.23 1.69
N ASN A 204 -8.08 3.65 2.38
CA ASN A 204 -8.41 2.23 2.25
C ASN A 204 -8.99 1.89 0.88
N VAL A 205 -9.90 2.73 0.37
CA VAL A 205 -10.45 2.61 -0.98
C VAL A 205 -9.36 2.82 -2.02
N LEU A 206 -8.49 3.82 -1.82
CA LEU A 206 -7.37 4.12 -2.71
C LEU A 206 -6.41 2.93 -2.84
N ALA A 207 -5.93 2.39 -1.71
CA ALA A 207 -5.05 1.23 -1.70
C ALA A 207 -5.72 0.00 -2.34
N GLY A 208 -7.02 -0.20 -2.11
CA GLY A 208 -7.80 -1.25 -2.77
C GLY A 208 -7.90 -1.08 -4.28
N ALA A 209 -8.14 0.14 -4.76
CA ALA A 209 -8.22 0.44 -6.19
C ALA A 209 -6.86 0.28 -6.90
N MET A 210 -5.76 0.69 -6.25
CA MET A 210 -4.40 0.43 -6.74
C MET A 210 -4.14 -1.07 -6.84
N GLN A 211 -4.48 -1.84 -5.80
CA GLN A 211 -4.31 -3.30 -5.77
C GLN A 211 -5.14 -4.00 -6.88
N ASN A 212 -6.41 -3.62 -7.05
CA ASN A 212 -7.29 -4.18 -8.07
C ASN A 212 -6.75 -3.95 -9.49
N THR A 213 -6.14 -2.79 -9.72
CA THR A 213 -5.52 -2.45 -11.01
C THR A 213 -4.33 -3.36 -11.34
N LEU A 214 -3.66 -3.90 -10.32
CA LEU A 214 -2.57 -4.87 -10.47
C LEU A 214 -3.07 -6.32 -10.68
N GLY A 215 -4.37 -6.58 -10.50
CA GLY A 215 -4.92 -7.94 -10.49
C GLY A 215 -4.54 -8.74 -9.25
N GLN A 216 -4.28 -8.05 -8.12
CA GLN A 216 -3.79 -8.60 -6.85
C GLN A 216 -4.87 -8.62 -5.75
#